data_AF-A0A2G6C6Q0-F1
#
_entry.id   AF-A0A2G6C6Q0-F1
#
_cell.length_a   1.000
_cell.length_b   1.000
_cell.length_c   1.000
_cell.angle_alpha   90.00
_cell.angle_beta   90.00
_cell.angle_gamma   90.00
#
_symmetry.space_group_name_H-M   'P 1'
#
loop_
_entity.id
_entity.type
_entity.pdbx_description
1 polymer ?
#
loop_
_entity_poly.entity_id
_entity_poly.type
_entity_poly.pdbx_seq_one_letter_code
_entity_poly.pdbx_strand_id
1 'polypeptide(L)' 'MRRTKDAPTVFDYKDVKTLMKFINVYGQIEPVSKTGLSSKQQRSLAVAIKRARHLALLPFVSQN' A
#
# COMPACT_ATOMS: atom_id res chain seq x y z
N MET A 1 -2.81 14.82 12.40
CA MET A 1 -2.89 13.90 11.24
C MET A 1 -1.51 13.84 10.59
N ARG A 2 -0.83 12.69 10.60
CA ARG A 2 0.51 12.56 9.99
C ARG A 2 0.34 12.72 8.48
N ARG A 3 1.02 13.68 7.85
CA ARG A 3 0.96 13.87 6.40
C ARG A 3 2.35 13.63 5.84
N THR A 4 2.51 12.59 5.05
CA THR A 4 3.80 12.28 4.40
C THR A 4 3.91 13.12 3.14
N LYS A 5 4.77 14.15 3.16
CA LYS A 5 5.01 15.03 2.01
C LYS A 5 5.77 14.34 0.88
N ASP A 6 6.66 13.41 1.22
CA ASP A 6 7.64 12.84 0.29
C ASP A 6 7.20 11.51 -0.34
N ALA A 7 5.94 11.10 -0.12
CA ALA A 7 5.42 9.89 -0.71
C ALA A 7 5.24 10.05 -2.23
N PRO A 8 5.60 9.04 -3.04
CA PRO A 8 5.45 9.13 -4.49
C PRO A 8 3.98 9.30 -4.85
N THR A 9 3.71 10.07 -5.91
CA THR A 9 2.36 10.26 -6.44
C THR A 9 1.81 9.00 -7.11
N VAL A 10 2.71 8.15 -7.62
CA VAL A 10 2.38 6.88 -8.30
C VAL A 10 3.20 5.75 -7.66
N PHE A 11 2.53 4.66 -7.31
CA PHE A 11 3.16 3.45 -6.77
C PHE A 11 3.32 2.39 -7.85
N ASP A 12 4.52 1.79 -7.96
CA ASP A 12 4.76 0.62 -8.81
C ASP A 12 4.38 -0.66 -8.04
N TYR A 13 3.68 -1.58 -8.71
CA TYR A 13 3.30 -2.87 -8.13
C TYR A 13 4.52 -3.80 -7.95
N LYS A 14 5.62 -3.52 -8.64
CA LYS A 14 6.88 -4.28 -8.54
C LYS A 14 7.72 -3.89 -7.33
N ASP A 15 7.52 -2.69 -6.76
CA ASP A 15 8.25 -2.24 -5.57
C ASP A 15 7.60 -2.78 -4.28
N VAL A 16 7.68 -4.10 -4.11
CA VAL A 16 7.07 -4.82 -2.99
C VAL A 16 7.52 -4.26 -1.64
N LYS A 17 8.80 -3.87 -1.51
CA LYS A 17 9.37 -3.33 -0.27
C LYS A 17 8.67 -2.05 0.17
N THR A 18 8.33 -1.17 -0.78
CA THR A 18 7.58 0.05 -0.48
C THR A 18 6.13 -0.29 -0.15
N LEU A 19 5.49 -1.17 -0.92
CA LEU A 19 4.09 -1.55 -0.72
C LEU A 19 3.85 -2.25 0.63
N MET A 20 4.80 -3.08 1.09
CA MET A 20 4.72 -3.77 2.38
C MET A 20 4.59 -2.81 3.57
N LYS A 21 5.10 -1.58 3.46
CA LYS A 21 4.98 -0.55 4.53
C LYS A 21 3.55 -0.05 4.71
N PHE A 22 2.67 -0.27 3.73
CA PHE A 22 1.30 0.21 3.73
C PHE A 22 0.26 -0.90 3.87
N ILE A 23 0.69 -2.10 4.23
CA ILE A 23 -0.19 -3.18 4.64
C ILE A 23 0.02 -3.50 6.12
N ASN A 24 -1.03 -3.95 6.78
CA ASN A 24 -0.93 -4.40 8.16
C ASN A 24 -0.48 -5.88 8.23
N VAL A 25 -0.28 -6.37 9.45
CA VAL A 25 0.12 -7.76 9.72
C VAL A 25 -0.87 -8.80 9.18
N TYR A 26 -2.15 -8.45 9.01
CA TYR A 26 -3.16 -9.33 8.42
C TYR A 26 -3.16 -9.32 6.89
N GLY A 27 -2.29 -8.50 6.28
CA GLY A 27 -2.22 -8.29 4.85
C GLY A 27 -3.26 -7.32 4.30
N GLN A 28 -4.01 -6.57 5.14
CA GLN A 28 -4.97 -5.55 4.70
C GLN A 28 -4.28 -4.22 4.40
N ILE A 29 -4.85 -3.40 3.52
CA ILE A 29 -4.30 -2.08 3.17
C ILE A 29 -4.60 -1.11 4.32
N GLU A 30 -3.58 -0.42 4.83
CA GLU A 30 -3.75 0.56 5.90
C GLU A 30 -4.55 1.80 5.42
N PRO A 31 -5.43 2.36 6.25
CA PRO A 31 -6.25 3.51 5.88
C PRO A 31 -5.44 4.81 5.83
N VAL A 32 -5.99 5.80 5.14
CA VAL A 32 -5.38 7.14 4.97
C VAL A 32 -4.98 7.80 6.28
N SER A 33 -5.76 7.59 7.35
CA SER A 33 -5.48 8.13 8.68
C SER A 33 -4.15 7.65 9.26
N LYS A 34 -3.72 6.43 8.91
CA LYS A 34 -2.45 5.85 9.33
C LYS A 34 -1.33 6.05 8.31
N THR A 35 -1.63 5.91 7.01
CA THR A 35 -0.61 6.05 5.95
C THR A 35 -0.17 7.49 5.75
N GLY A 36 -1.03 8.46 6.06
CA GLY A 36 -0.75 9.90 5.89
C GLY A 36 -0.67 10.37 4.44
N LEU A 37 -1.12 9.53 3.51
CA LEU A 37 -1.17 9.80 2.07
C LEU A 37 -2.32 10.74 1.72
N SER A 38 -2.21 11.45 0.59
CA SER A 38 -3.38 12.10 -0.02
C SER A 38 -4.34 11.05 -0.61
N SER A 39 -5.60 11.44 -0.85
CA SER A 39 -6.58 10.55 -1.49
C SER A 39 -6.12 10.07 -2.87
N LYS A 40 -5.36 10.89 -3.61
CA LYS A 40 -4.81 10.51 -4.93
C LYS A 40 -3.73 9.42 -4.78
N GLN A 41 -2.80 9.62 -3.85
CA GLN A 41 -1.74 8.64 -3.55
C GLN A 41 -2.34 7.34 -3.02
N GLN A 42 -3.31 7.39 -2.12
CA GLN A 42 -3.97 6.19 -1.59
C GLN A 42 -4.66 5.37 -2.70
N ARG A 43 -5.31 6.02 -3.68
CA ARG A 43 -5.90 5.32 -4.83
C ARG A 43 -4.83 4.64 -5.68
N SER A 44 -3.72 5.32 -5.96
CA SER A 44 -2.60 4.72 -6.70
C SER A 44 -1.99 3.54 -5.94
N LEU A 45 -1.75 3.69 -4.65
CA LEU A 45 -1.26 2.64 -3.76
C LEU A 45 -2.19 1.41 -3.79
N ALA A 46 -3.49 1.63 -3.65
CA ALA A 46 -4.46 0.54 -3.64
C ALA A 46 -4.48 -0.25 -4.97
N VAL A 47 -4.33 0.44 -6.11
CA VAL A 47 -4.21 -0.23 -7.41
C VAL A 47 -2.91 -1.03 -7.50
N ALA A 48 -1.78 -0.46 -7.06
CA ALA A 48 -0.50 -1.15 -7.05
C ALA A 48 -0.51 -2.41 -6.17
N ILE A 49 -1.04 -2.32 -4.94
CA ILE A 49 -1.16 -3.47 -4.03
C ILE A 49 -2.05 -4.56 -4.62
N LYS A 50 -3.20 -4.20 -5.21
CA LYS A 50 -4.10 -5.20 -5.84
C LYS A 50 -3.41 -5.92 -7.00
N ARG A 51 -2.68 -5.20 -7.85
CA ARG A 51 -1.87 -5.81 -8.93
C ARG A 51 -0.78 -6.73 -8.38
N ALA A 52 -0.04 -6.29 -7.37
CA ALA A 52 0.98 -7.09 -6.71
C ALA A 52 0.41 -8.40 -6.13
N ARG A 53 -0.79 -8.35 -5.52
CA ARG A 53 -1.49 -9.54 -5.02
C ARG A 53 -1.88 -10.52 -6.12
N HIS A 54 -2.38 -10.02 -7.25
CA HIS A 54 -2.72 -10.88 -8.39
C HIS A 54 -1.50 -11.59 -8.98
N LEU A 55 -0.32 -11.00 -8.85
CA LEU A 55 0.96 -11.56 -9.28
C LEU A 55 1.68 -12.37 -8.19
N ALA A 56 1.00 -12.69 -7.08
CA ALA A 56 1.56 -13.39 -5.92
C ALA A 56 2.78 -12.71 -5.26
N LEU A 57 3.00 -11.41 -5.51
CA LEU A 57 4.07 -10.62 -4.88
C LEU A 57 3.70 -10.18 -3.45
N LEU A 58 2.40 -10.11 -3.15
CA LEU A 58 1.87 -9.79 -1.82
C LEU A 58 0.72 -10.76 -1.47
N PRO A 59 0.56 -11.13 -0.20
CA PRO A 59 -0.56 -11.95 0.23
C PRO A 59 -1.89 -11.16 0.21
N PHE A 60 -2.99 -11.88 -0.05
CA PHE A 60 -4.34 -11.36 0.19
C PHE A 60 -4.70 -11.38 1.68
N VAL A 61 -4.30 -12.45 2.36
CA VAL A 61 -4.48 -12.66 3.80
C VAL A 61 -3.17 -13.22 4.31
N SER A 62 -2.61 -12.59 5.33
CA SER A 62 -1.46 -13.16 6.06
C SER A 62 -2.00 -13.99 7.21
N GLN A 63 -1.56 -15.24 7.29
CA GLN A 63 -1.81 -16.10 8.46
C GLN A 63 -0.85 -15.65 9.56
N ASN A 64 -1.39 -15.45 10.76
CA ASN A 64 -0.61 -15.15 11.95
C ASN A 64 -0.23 -16.45 12.65
#